data_AF-A0A6A5ASN2-F1
#
_entry.id   AF-A0A6A5ASN2-F1
#
_cell.length_a   1.000
_cell.length_b   1.000
_cell.length_c   1.000
_cell.angle_alpha   90.00
_cell.angle_beta   90.00
_cell.angle_gamma   90.00
#
_symmetry.space_group_name_H-M   'P 1'
#
loop_
_entity.id
_entity.type
_entity.pdbx_description
1 polymer ?
#
loop_
_entity_poly.entity_id
_entity_poly.type
_entity_poly.pdbx_seq_one_letter_code
_entity_poly.pdbx_strand_id
1 'polypeptide(L)'
;MPATRPSNLSLVAHVQSQHGEYVKPAQWLISHSWSYKFLDVVDAIDTFCQEHDLGPDTSFWFCMFANNQHVISSADPTAMFGHWLQAFREALTDTGKLVMVLSPWHDPETLKRTWCVYEVYLSVVLKARFEVAMGKAQHAVFLADMQNFESVLGMLAKVNAKNSTTTVATDRTCLFELIEKDQVGFAGVDRVVFGAIQKWIVQALDNQLAMATLPEDRFRWLNSKGNMLVCVGALSQAAVLYVRAVDVFRHELSPTVWQGWDAVVRLGLVKAYLREPREAWDPLLHEGLAKLEQILGRTHNTTLEAMKGIGRVYCRETDFDRGMSLLRECLALELQVESNDNVYGTMQYLGEALMHQHNIVEARPLLQRAYDWMCRTHGPNFARTLSIQCVL
;
A
#
# COMPACT_ATOMS: atom_id res chain seq x y z
N MET A 1 27.81 -20.60 -10.64
CA MET A 1 28.60 -19.57 -11.34
C MET A 1 29.90 -20.18 -11.87
N PRO A 2 30.09 -20.27 -13.20
CA PRO A 2 31.29 -20.87 -13.77
C PRO A 2 32.59 -20.13 -13.41
N ALA A 3 32.58 -18.79 -13.39
CA ALA A 3 33.77 -17.96 -13.19
C ALA A 3 34.41 -18.12 -11.80
N THR A 4 33.62 -18.33 -10.75
CA THR A 4 34.13 -18.44 -9.37
C THR A 4 34.45 -19.88 -8.95
N ARG A 5 34.15 -20.87 -9.79
CA ARG A 5 34.37 -22.30 -9.52
C ARG A 5 35.82 -22.64 -9.12
N PRO A 6 36.88 -22.08 -9.76
CA PRO A 6 38.25 -22.40 -9.37
C PRO A 6 38.63 -21.86 -7.99
N SER A 7 38.10 -20.69 -7.62
CA SER A 7 38.41 -20.05 -6.33
C SER A 7 37.56 -20.55 -5.16
N ASN A 8 36.39 -21.13 -5.44
CA ASN A 8 35.39 -21.50 -4.43
C ASN A 8 34.93 -20.33 -3.53
N LEU A 9 35.06 -19.09 -4.03
CA LEU A 9 34.68 -17.84 -3.36
C LEU A 9 33.32 -17.33 -3.87
N SER A 10 32.70 -16.40 -3.13
CA SER A 10 31.62 -15.57 -3.67
C SER A 10 32.13 -14.72 -4.84
N LEU A 11 31.23 -14.17 -5.66
CA LEU A 11 31.65 -13.31 -6.77
C LEU A 11 32.36 -12.06 -6.26
N VAL A 12 31.85 -11.44 -5.20
CA VAL A 12 32.47 -10.26 -4.58
C VAL A 12 33.88 -10.58 -4.07
N ALA A 13 34.06 -11.69 -3.34
CA ALA A 13 35.37 -12.07 -2.82
C ALA A 13 36.36 -12.45 -3.94
N HIS A 14 35.87 -13.10 -5.00
CA HIS A 14 36.67 -13.41 -6.18
C HIS A 14 37.16 -12.13 -6.88
N VAL A 15 36.25 -11.19 -7.16
CA VAL A 15 36.58 -9.90 -7.79
C VAL A 15 37.50 -9.09 -6.88
N GLN A 16 37.28 -9.06 -5.56
CA GLN A 16 38.16 -8.36 -4.61
C GLN A 16 39.62 -8.84 -4.68
N SER A 17 39.85 -10.12 -4.96
CA SER A 17 41.20 -10.71 -5.04
C SER A 17 41.94 -10.41 -6.35
N GLN A 18 41.22 -10.04 -7.42
CA GLN A 18 41.79 -9.83 -8.76
C GLN A 18 41.65 -8.38 -9.28
N HIS A 19 40.55 -7.73 -8.92
CA HIS A 19 40.12 -6.41 -9.37
C HIS A 19 39.41 -5.65 -8.22
N GLY A 20 40.16 -5.41 -7.13
CA GLY A 20 39.64 -4.79 -5.92
C GLY A 20 39.03 -3.40 -6.12
N GLU A 21 39.36 -2.70 -7.20
CA GLU A 21 38.82 -1.39 -7.58
C GLU A 21 37.30 -1.41 -7.85
N TYR A 22 36.73 -2.57 -8.21
CA TYR A 22 35.28 -2.72 -8.44
C TYR A 22 34.50 -3.14 -7.20
N VAL A 23 35.16 -3.35 -6.06
CA VAL A 23 34.52 -3.77 -4.82
C VAL A 23 34.59 -2.65 -3.79
N LYS A 24 33.44 -2.31 -3.22
CA LYS A 24 33.29 -1.27 -2.20
C LYS A 24 32.41 -1.78 -1.06
N PRO A 25 32.54 -1.23 0.16
CA PRO A 25 31.54 -1.44 1.22
C PRO A 25 30.16 -1.06 0.69
N ALA A 26 29.16 -1.92 0.95
CA ALA A 26 27.82 -1.67 0.45
C ALA A 26 27.18 -0.47 1.14
N GLN A 27 26.44 0.34 0.38
CA GLN A 27 25.65 1.44 0.90
C GLN A 27 24.16 1.09 0.98
N TRP A 28 23.71 0.13 0.17
CA TRP A 28 22.33 -0.34 0.09
C TRP A 28 22.28 -1.85 -0.08
N LEU A 29 21.31 -2.51 0.55
CA LEU A 29 20.98 -3.90 0.25
C LEU A 29 19.86 -3.97 -0.77
N ILE A 30 19.97 -4.88 -1.73
CA ILE A 30 18.92 -5.15 -2.70
C ILE A 30 18.09 -6.35 -2.25
N SER A 31 16.80 -6.12 -1.98
CA SER A 31 15.78 -7.18 -1.92
C SER A 31 15.17 -7.37 -3.32
N HIS A 32 15.19 -8.60 -3.84
CA HIS A 32 14.67 -8.89 -5.18
C HIS A 32 14.18 -10.34 -5.32
N SER A 33 13.34 -10.58 -6.33
CA SER A 33 12.98 -11.94 -6.73
C SER A 33 14.04 -12.54 -7.64
N TRP A 34 14.43 -13.79 -7.38
CA TRP A 34 15.32 -14.55 -8.26
C TRP A 34 14.65 -14.93 -9.59
N SER A 35 13.33 -14.80 -9.69
CA SER A 35 12.60 -14.97 -10.96
C SER A 35 12.76 -13.77 -11.91
N TYR A 36 13.24 -12.63 -11.41
CA TYR A 36 13.48 -11.46 -12.25
C TYR A 36 14.64 -11.67 -13.21
N LYS A 37 14.54 -11.05 -14.39
CA LYS A 37 15.72 -10.91 -15.25
C LYS A 37 16.69 -9.95 -14.56
N PHE A 38 17.97 -10.28 -14.58
CA PHE A 38 19.00 -9.45 -13.95
C PHE A 38 18.99 -8.00 -14.47
N LEU A 39 18.81 -7.81 -15.79
CA LEU A 39 18.75 -6.47 -16.38
C LEU A 39 17.55 -5.66 -15.89
N ASP A 40 16.41 -6.28 -15.63
CA ASP A 40 15.24 -5.58 -15.08
C ASP A 40 15.51 -5.08 -13.65
N VAL A 41 16.31 -5.82 -12.87
CA VAL A 41 16.77 -5.40 -11.54
C VAL A 41 17.74 -4.22 -11.67
N VAL A 42 18.68 -4.27 -12.61
CA VAL A 42 19.61 -3.17 -12.88
C VAL A 42 18.87 -1.91 -13.31
N ASP A 43 17.92 -2.02 -14.24
CA ASP A 43 17.11 -0.88 -14.72
C ASP A 43 16.28 -0.24 -13.59
N ALA A 44 15.75 -1.05 -12.67
CA ALA A 44 15.05 -0.55 -11.49
C ALA A 44 15.99 0.20 -10.53
N ILE A 45 17.20 -0.32 -10.32
CA ILE A 45 18.21 0.33 -9.45
C ILE A 45 18.76 1.61 -10.11
N ASP A 46 18.95 1.63 -11.43
CA ASP A 46 19.34 2.84 -12.18
C ASP A 46 18.28 3.95 -12.03
N THR A 47 17.00 3.58 -12.18
CA THR A 47 15.87 4.50 -11.96
C THR A 47 15.87 5.02 -10.52
N PHE A 48 16.04 4.14 -9.54
CA PHE A 48 16.17 4.50 -8.12
C PHE A 48 17.34 5.45 -7.86
N CYS A 49 18.50 5.23 -8.50
CA CYS A 49 19.64 6.13 -8.35
C CYS A 49 19.33 7.53 -8.89
N GLN A 50 18.64 7.61 -10.03
CA GLN A 50 18.20 8.89 -10.62
C GLN A 50 17.22 9.63 -9.70
N GLU A 51 16.25 8.93 -9.12
CA GLU A 51 15.23 9.53 -8.24
C GLU A 51 15.79 10.05 -6.90
N HIS A 52 16.90 9.47 -6.45
CA HIS A 52 17.55 9.83 -5.19
C HIS A 52 18.86 10.58 -5.36
N ASP A 53 19.17 11.07 -6.56
CA ASP A 53 20.41 11.77 -6.91
C ASP A 53 21.67 11.01 -6.45
N LEU A 54 21.66 9.68 -6.59
CA LEU A 54 22.77 8.82 -6.21
C LEU A 54 23.82 8.79 -7.33
N GLY A 55 25.06 9.08 -6.97
CA GLY A 55 26.18 9.14 -7.92
C GLY A 55 26.60 7.76 -8.46
N PRO A 56 27.42 7.73 -9.52
CA PRO A 56 27.90 6.50 -10.16
C PRO A 56 28.75 5.62 -9.24
N ASP A 57 29.26 6.17 -8.15
CA ASP A 57 30.06 5.46 -7.16
C ASP A 57 29.23 4.70 -6.11
N THR A 58 27.90 4.77 -6.20
CA THR A 58 26.99 4.13 -5.25
C THR A 58 27.10 2.61 -5.30
N SER A 59 27.30 1.97 -4.15
CA SER A 59 27.53 0.53 -4.05
C SER A 59 26.31 -0.21 -3.48
N PHE A 60 25.99 -1.34 -4.10
CA PHE A 60 24.86 -2.18 -3.72
C PHE A 60 25.32 -3.58 -3.34
N TRP A 61 24.80 -4.08 -2.21
CA TRP A 61 24.89 -5.47 -1.84
C TRP A 61 23.79 -6.25 -2.55
N PHE A 62 24.20 -7.19 -3.40
CA PHE A 62 23.31 -8.09 -4.11
C PHE A 62 23.56 -9.51 -3.60
N CYS A 63 22.55 -10.12 -2.95
CA CYS A 63 22.72 -11.41 -2.26
C CYS A 63 23.34 -12.49 -3.15
N MET A 64 22.90 -12.63 -4.40
CA MET A 64 23.45 -13.59 -5.38
C MET A 64 24.97 -13.47 -5.59
N PHE A 65 25.55 -12.27 -5.47
CA PHE A 65 26.97 -12.02 -5.72
C PHE A 65 27.81 -11.99 -4.45
N ALA A 66 27.26 -11.43 -3.36
CA ALA A 66 27.99 -11.25 -2.11
C ALA A 66 28.09 -12.57 -1.33
N ASN A 67 27.02 -13.35 -1.32
CA ASN A 67 26.96 -14.63 -0.64
C ASN A 67 27.72 -15.72 -1.41
N ASN A 68 28.47 -16.58 -0.70
CA ASN A 68 29.22 -17.66 -1.33
C ASN A 68 28.28 -18.80 -1.76
N GLN A 69 27.88 -18.76 -3.04
CA GLN A 69 26.95 -19.74 -3.62
C GLN A 69 27.51 -21.17 -3.69
N HIS A 70 28.82 -21.39 -3.49
CA HIS A 70 29.41 -22.74 -3.50
C HIS A 70 29.19 -23.49 -2.19
N VAL A 71 28.99 -22.76 -1.09
CA VAL A 71 28.73 -23.32 0.25
C VAL A 71 27.36 -24.03 0.30
N ILE A 72 26.50 -23.78 -0.70
CA ILE A 72 25.15 -24.35 -0.84
C ILE A 72 25.13 -25.89 -0.97
N SER A 73 26.27 -26.52 -1.28
CA SER A 73 26.29 -27.93 -1.69
C SER A 73 26.82 -28.94 -0.65
N SER A 74 27.22 -28.53 0.56
CA SER A 74 27.91 -29.44 1.50
C SER A 74 27.49 -29.37 2.98
N ALA A 75 26.52 -28.52 3.34
CA ALA A 75 26.11 -28.32 4.74
C ALA A 75 24.64 -28.72 4.99
N ASP A 76 24.33 -29.00 6.26
CA ASP A 76 22.95 -29.18 6.75
C ASP A 76 22.07 -27.98 6.33
N PRO A 77 20.94 -28.20 5.62
CA PRO A 77 20.06 -27.14 5.16
C PRO A 77 19.62 -26.15 6.25
N THR A 78 19.43 -26.61 7.49
CA THR A 78 19.04 -25.73 8.61
C THR A 78 20.21 -24.86 9.08
N ALA A 79 21.42 -25.41 9.15
CA ALA A 79 22.62 -24.63 9.45
C ALA A 79 22.90 -23.57 8.35
N MET A 80 22.66 -23.91 7.08
CA MET A 80 22.77 -22.95 5.98
C MET A 80 21.76 -21.82 6.11
N PHE A 81 20.51 -22.14 6.43
CA PHE A 81 19.49 -21.13 6.68
C PHE A 81 19.94 -20.14 7.76
N GLY A 82 20.44 -20.64 8.88
CA GLY A 82 20.98 -19.81 9.97
C GLY A 82 22.12 -18.90 9.51
N HIS A 83 23.04 -19.44 8.70
CA HIS A 83 24.14 -18.66 8.12
C HIS A 83 23.63 -17.54 7.20
N TRP A 84 22.68 -17.83 6.31
CA TRP A 84 22.09 -16.83 5.41
C TRP A 84 21.36 -15.73 6.16
N LEU A 85 20.58 -16.11 7.16
CA LEU A 85 19.85 -15.16 8.00
C LEU A 85 20.80 -14.25 8.78
N GLN A 86 21.88 -14.81 9.33
CA GLN A 86 22.90 -14.05 10.04
C GLN A 86 23.62 -13.08 9.10
N ALA A 87 24.11 -13.55 7.95
CA ALA A 87 24.79 -12.72 6.97
C ALA A 87 23.90 -11.55 6.49
N PHE A 88 22.61 -11.81 6.27
CA PHE A 88 21.66 -10.76 5.93
C PHE A 88 21.47 -9.75 7.08
N ARG A 89 21.27 -10.22 8.32
CA ARG A 89 21.11 -9.34 9.48
C ARG A 89 22.33 -8.45 9.70
N GLU A 90 23.53 -9.00 9.59
CA GLU A 90 24.78 -8.26 9.70
C GLU A 90 24.88 -7.20 8.60
N ALA A 91 24.70 -7.59 7.34
CA ALA A 91 24.73 -6.66 6.22
C ALA A 91 23.69 -5.53 6.35
N LEU A 92 22.47 -5.85 6.79
CA LEU A 92 21.42 -4.85 6.98
C LEU A 92 21.71 -3.93 8.16
N THR A 93 22.31 -4.45 9.23
CA THR A 93 22.72 -3.66 10.39
C THR A 93 23.85 -2.70 10.03
N ASP A 94 24.84 -3.17 9.27
CA ASP A 94 26.01 -2.37 8.87
C ASP A 94 25.65 -1.26 7.89
N THR A 95 24.80 -1.55 6.92
CA THR A 95 24.38 -0.58 5.90
C THR A 95 23.27 0.35 6.37
N GLY A 96 22.34 -0.16 7.19
CA GLY A 96 21.15 0.54 7.63
C GLY A 96 20.18 0.93 6.51
N LYS A 97 20.29 0.33 5.32
CA LYS A 97 19.48 0.70 4.15
C LYS A 97 19.11 -0.51 3.28
N LEU A 98 17.83 -0.66 3.00
CA LEU A 98 17.25 -1.70 2.14
C LEU A 98 16.47 -1.04 1.00
N VAL A 99 16.76 -1.44 -0.23
CA VAL A 99 15.95 -1.12 -1.41
C VAL A 99 15.34 -2.40 -1.96
N MET A 100 14.02 -2.44 -2.09
CA MET A 100 13.30 -3.57 -2.66
C MET A 100 12.90 -3.30 -4.10
N VAL A 101 13.28 -4.19 -5.02
CA VAL A 101 12.78 -4.13 -6.39
C VAL A 101 11.36 -4.68 -6.43
N LEU A 102 10.40 -3.84 -6.80
CA LEU A 102 8.97 -4.16 -6.78
C LEU A 102 8.45 -4.23 -8.22
N SER A 103 8.19 -5.45 -8.70
CA SER A 103 7.71 -5.65 -10.08
C SER A 103 6.91 -6.96 -10.23
N PRO A 104 5.82 -6.96 -11.02
CA PRO A 104 5.07 -5.79 -11.50
C PRO A 104 4.38 -5.05 -10.34
N TRP A 105 4.08 -3.76 -10.49
CA TRP A 105 3.47 -2.92 -9.46
C TRP A 105 2.21 -3.55 -8.87
N HIS A 106 1.26 -3.97 -9.69
CA HIS A 106 -0.04 -4.49 -9.22
C HIS A 106 0.03 -5.86 -8.50
N ASP A 107 1.07 -6.65 -8.75
CA ASP A 107 1.19 -8.01 -8.20
C ASP A 107 2.67 -8.39 -7.98
N PRO A 108 3.36 -7.75 -7.02
CA PRO A 108 4.82 -7.81 -6.97
C PRO A 108 5.32 -9.20 -6.58
N GLU A 109 6.23 -9.77 -7.39
CA GLU A 109 6.80 -11.08 -7.11
C GLU A 109 7.56 -11.12 -5.77
N THR A 110 8.19 -10.01 -5.36
CA THR A 110 8.86 -9.90 -4.06
C THR A 110 7.89 -10.07 -2.89
N LEU A 111 6.66 -9.56 -2.98
CA LEU A 111 5.67 -9.72 -1.90
C LEU A 111 5.08 -11.13 -1.82
N LYS A 112 5.31 -11.97 -2.84
CA LYS A 112 4.97 -13.39 -2.84
C LYS A 112 6.07 -14.28 -2.27
N ARG A 113 7.25 -13.73 -1.96
CA ARG A 113 8.40 -14.50 -1.45
C ARG A 113 8.60 -14.28 0.05
N THR A 114 8.67 -15.37 0.82
CA THR A 114 8.80 -15.29 2.28
C THR A 114 10.06 -14.55 2.71
N TRP A 115 11.17 -14.78 2.01
CA TRP A 115 12.43 -14.06 2.24
C TRP A 115 12.26 -12.55 2.07
N CYS A 116 11.77 -12.07 0.93
CA CYS A 116 11.62 -10.65 0.67
C CYS A 116 10.66 -9.97 1.67
N VAL A 117 9.53 -10.61 1.99
CA VAL A 117 8.59 -10.13 3.03
C VAL A 117 9.30 -10.01 4.38
N TYR A 118 10.10 -11.02 4.76
CA TYR A 118 10.86 -11.00 6.01
C TYR A 118 12.00 -9.96 6.01
N GLU A 119 12.64 -9.71 4.86
CA GLU A 119 13.65 -8.66 4.71
C GLU A 119 13.06 -7.27 4.97
N VAL A 120 11.86 -6.98 4.45
CA VAL A 120 11.14 -5.73 4.74
C VAL A 120 10.79 -5.64 6.22
N TYR A 121 10.25 -6.72 6.80
CA TYR A 121 9.97 -6.79 8.24
C TYR A 121 11.21 -6.47 9.08
N LEU A 122 12.34 -7.13 8.79
CA LEU A 122 13.61 -6.90 9.48
C LEU A 122 14.12 -5.48 9.30
N SER A 123 13.94 -4.87 8.13
CA SER A 123 14.33 -3.47 7.92
C SER A 123 13.62 -2.54 8.88
N VAL A 124 12.35 -2.77 9.17
CA VAL A 124 11.59 -1.96 10.14
C VAL A 124 12.04 -2.26 11.57
N VAL A 125 12.19 -3.54 11.93
CA VAL A 125 12.63 -3.96 13.28
C VAL A 125 14.01 -3.41 13.63
N LEU A 126 14.93 -3.45 12.67
CA LEU A 126 16.30 -2.95 12.81
C LEU A 126 16.42 -1.44 12.56
N LYS A 127 15.30 -0.74 12.32
CA LYS A 127 15.23 0.70 12.03
C LYS A 127 16.09 1.12 10.82
N ALA A 128 16.28 0.22 9.87
CA ALA A 128 16.90 0.52 8.60
C ALA A 128 15.94 1.38 7.74
N ARG A 129 16.52 2.20 6.86
CA ARG A 129 15.77 2.91 5.82
C ARG A 129 15.30 1.91 4.78
N PHE A 130 13.99 1.84 4.58
CA PHE A 130 13.37 1.05 3.53
C PHE A 130 12.98 1.94 2.35
N GLU A 131 13.32 1.51 1.14
CA GLU A 131 12.94 2.13 -0.12
C GLU A 131 12.45 1.09 -1.13
N VAL A 132 11.74 1.53 -2.15
CA VAL A 132 11.34 0.71 -3.29
C VAL A 132 11.97 1.24 -4.57
N ALA A 133 12.46 0.31 -5.40
CA ALA A 133 12.95 0.57 -6.74
C ALA A 133 12.00 -0.08 -7.76
N MET A 134 11.73 0.63 -8.85
CA MET A 134 10.92 0.14 -9.97
C MET A 134 11.58 0.53 -11.28
N GLY A 135 11.46 -0.33 -12.29
CA GLY A 135 11.80 0.07 -13.66
C GLY A 135 10.84 1.17 -14.15
N LYS A 136 11.31 2.02 -15.08
CA LYS A 136 10.57 3.20 -15.58
C LYS A 136 9.10 2.92 -15.95
N ALA A 137 8.82 1.80 -16.60
CA ALA A 137 7.46 1.41 -16.98
C ALA A 137 6.57 1.14 -15.75
N GLN A 138 7.07 0.42 -14.75
CA GLN A 138 6.32 0.13 -13.52
C GLN A 138 6.19 1.38 -12.64
N HIS A 139 7.20 2.25 -12.62
CA HIS A 139 7.12 3.53 -11.91
C HIS A 139 6.03 4.44 -12.50
N ALA A 140 5.91 4.52 -13.83
CA ALA A 140 4.83 5.28 -14.47
C ALA A 140 3.44 4.71 -14.13
N VAL A 141 3.29 3.39 -14.06
CA VAL A 141 2.04 2.74 -13.65
C VAL A 141 1.71 3.08 -12.19
N PHE A 142 2.70 2.97 -11.28
CA PHE A 142 2.55 3.38 -9.89
C PHE A 142 2.03 4.82 -9.76
N LEU A 143 2.65 5.77 -10.47
CA LEU A 143 2.25 7.18 -10.43
C LEU A 143 0.83 7.40 -10.98
N ALA A 144 0.43 6.68 -12.03
CA ALA A 144 -0.92 6.73 -12.57
C ALA A 144 -1.96 6.20 -11.55
N ASP A 145 -1.64 5.10 -10.87
CA ASP A 145 -2.49 4.49 -9.85
C ASP A 145 -2.67 5.36 -8.60
N MET A 146 -1.81 6.34 -8.35
CA MET A 146 -2.03 7.30 -7.27
C MET A 146 -3.31 8.14 -7.50
N GLN A 147 -3.88 8.12 -8.71
CA GLN A 147 -5.21 8.68 -9.02
C GLN A 147 -6.35 7.67 -8.88
N ASN A 148 -6.04 6.38 -8.90
CA ASN A 148 -7.00 5.29 -8.71
C ASN A 148 -6.65 4.51 -7.44
N PHE A 149 -7.16 5.01 -6.33
CA PHE A 149 -6.82 4.49 -5.01
C PHE A 149 -7.19 3.00 -4.81
N GLU A 150 -8.17 2.49 -5.55
CA GLU A 150 -8.54 1.07 -5.53
C GLU A 150 -7.41 0.17 -6.04
N SER A 151 -6.68 0.59 -7.08
CA SER A 151 -5.52 -0.16 -7.59
C SER A 151 -4.42 -0.28 -6.51
N VAL A 152 -4.17 0.80 -5.76
CA VAL A 152 -3.17 0.85 -4.68
C VAL A 152 -3.57 -0.10 -3.55
N LEU A 153 -4.82 -0.06 -3.12
CA LEU A 153 -5.34 -1.00 -2.12
C LEU A 153 -5.31 -2.45 -2.62
N GLY A 154 -5.65 -2.67 -3.89
CA GLY A 154 -5.60 -3.99 -4.52
C GLY A 154 -4.21 -4.59 -4.54
N MET A 155 -3.19 -3.78 -4.84
CA MET A 155 -1.78 -4.16 -4.71
C MET A 155 -1.41 -4.46 -3.26
N LEU A 156 -1.71 -3.55 -2.34
CA LEU A 156 -1.33 -3.72 -0.93
C LEU A 156 -2.01 -4.94 -0.29
N ALA A 157 -3.21 -5.30 -0.75
CA ALA A 157 -3.92 -6.51 -0.34
C ALA A 157 -3.23 -7.81 -0.78
N LYS A 158 -2.22 -7.75 -1.67
CA LYS A 158 -1.39 -8.91 -2.04
C LYS A 158 -0.33 -9.25 -1.00
N VAL A 159 -0.06 -8.37 -0.03
CA VAL A 159 0.85 -8.67 1.09
C VAL A 159 0.22 -9.75 1.95
N ASN A 160 0.78 -10.97 1.91
CA ASN A 160 0.34 -12.09 2.72
C ASN A 160 1.51 -13.04 3.01
N ALA A 161 2.17 -12.82 4.16
CA ALA A 161 3.33 -13.58 4.59
C ALA A 161 3.01 -15.07 4.72
N LYS A 162 1.80 -15.44 5.14
CA LYS A 162 1.39 -16.85 5.32
C LYS A 162 1.29 -17.61 3.99
N ASN A 163 0.84 -16.93 2.93
CA ASN A 163 0.70 -17.49 1.58
C ASN A 163 1.95 -17.28 0.72
N SER A 164 2.95 -16.56 1.21
CA SER A 164 4.24 -16.39 0.53
C SER A 164 4.98 -17.72 0.37
N THR A 165 5.90 -17.81 -0.58
CA THR A 165 6.59 -19.05 -0.97
C THR A 165 8.12 -18.90 -0.92
N THR A 166 8.82 -20.04 -0.83
CA THR A 166 10.27 -20.13 -0.96
C THR A 166 10.62 -21.18 -2.00
N THR A 167 11.78 -21.03 -2.66
CA THR A 167 12.28 -22.03 -3.62
C THR A 167 12.81 -23.27 -2.90
N VAL A 168 13.40 -23.08 -1.71
CA VAL A 168 13.92 -24.15 -0.86
C VAL A 168 12.92 -24.45 0.25
N ALA A 169 12.51 -25.72 0.39
CA ALA A 169 11.50 -26.13 1.35
C ALA A 169 11.94 -25.90 2.82
N THR A 170 13.22 -26.12 3.14
CA THR A 170 13.74 -25.90 4.50
C THR A 170 13.67 -24.43 4.93
N ASP A 171 13.92 -23.50 4.01
CA ASP A 171 13.78 -22.06 4.28
C ASP A 171 12.34 -21.72 4.68
N ARG A 172 11.34 -22.37 4.07
CA ARG A 172 9.94 -22.18 4.43
C ARG A 172 9.71 -22.54 5.88
N THR A 173 10.10 -23.75 6.28
CA THR A 173 9.90 -24.23 7.64
C THR A 173 10.61 -23.32 8.64
N CYS A 174 11.87 -22.96 8.38
CA CYS A 174 12.65 -22.14 9.31
C CYS A 174 12.11 -20.70 9.43
N LEU A 175 11.73 -20.05 8.31
CA LEU A 175 11.14 -18.71 8.35
C LEU A 175 9.77 -18.70 9.02
N PHE A 176 8.93 -19.71 8.74
CA PHE A 176 7.61 -19.80 9.34
C PHE A 176 7.72 -19.99 10.85
N GLU A 177 8.61 -20.87 11.31
CA GLU A 177 8.91 -21.01 12.74
C GLU A 177 9.44 -19.72 13.36
N LEU A 178 10.31 -18.98 12.68
CA LEU A 178 10.80 -17.68 13.17
C LEU A 178 9.66 -16.67 13.31
N ILE A 179 8.81 -16.55 12.29
CA ILE A 179 7.67 -15.64 12.31
C ILE A 179 6.67 -16.03 13.41
N GLU A 180 6.45 -17.32 13.67
CA GLU A 180 5.58 -17.79 14.74
C GLU A 180 6.19 -17.62 16.14
N LYS A 181 7.52 -17.75 16.26
CA LYS A 181 8.25 -17.51 17.52
C LYS A 181 8.36 -16.03 17.85
N ASP A 182 8.49 -15.17 16.85
CA ASP A 182 8.35 -13.73 17.00
C ASP A 182 6.88 -13.45 17.40
N GLN A 183 6.63 -12.91 18.60
CA GLN A 183 5.29 -12.73 19.20
C GLN A 183 4.28 -11.94 18.33
N VAL A 184 4.73 -11.37 17.22
CA VAL A 184 3.93 -10.69 16.19
C VAL A 184 3.14 -11.64 15.27
N GLY A 185 3.66 -12.84 14.98
CA GLY A 185 3.06 -13.78 14.02
C GLY A 185 2.93 -13.22 12.60
N PHE A 186 2.34 -14.00 11.69
CA PHE A 186 2.15 -13.60 10.28
C PHE A 186 1.37 -12.29 10.13
N ALA A 187 0.27 -12.12 10.87
CA ALA A 187 -0.52 -10.89 10.81
C ALA A 187 0.24 -9.66 11.34
N GLY A 188 1.17 -9.83 12.27
CA GLY A 188 2.06 -8.75 12.71
C GLY A 188 3.09 -8.39 11.64
N VAL A 189 3.70 -9.40 11.00
CA VAL A 189 4.61 -9.21 9.85
C VAL A 189 3.89 -8.47 8.72
N ASP A 190 2.71 -8.92 8.32
CA ASP A 190 1.91 -8.29 7.26
C ASP A 190 1.63 -6.82 7.57
N ARG A 191 1.24 -6.49 8.81
CA ARG A 191 1.01 -5.10 9.24
C ARG A 191 2.27 -4.24 9.15
N VAL A 192 3.43 -4.79 9.52
CA VAL A 192 4.71 -4.07 9.45
C VAL A 192 5.10 -3.80 8.00
N VAL A 193 5.02 -4.81 7.13
CA VAL A 193 5.35 -4.68 5.70
C VAL A 193 4.39 -3.72 5.01
N PHE A 194 3.11 -3.84 5.27
CA PHE A 194 2.08 -2.93 4.76
C PHE A 194 2.37 -1.48 5.17
N GLY A 195 2.66 -1.24 6.45
CA GLY A 195 3.02 0.09 6.95
C GLY A 195 4.30 0.65 6.32
N ALA A 196 5.31 -0.19 6.06
CA ALA A 196 6.55 0.22 5.40
C ALA A 196 6.29 0.69 3.95
N ILE A 197 5.52 -0.07 3.19
CA ILE A 197 5.16 0.30 1.80
C ILE A 197 4.29 1.55 1.77
N GLN A 198 3.28 1.65 2.65
CA GLN A 198 2.44 2.85 2.73
C GLN A 198 3.25 4.10 3.06
N LYS A 199 4.19 4.00 4.02
CA LYS A 199 5.09 5.10 4.36
C LYS A 199 5.96 5.50 3.17
N TRP A 200 6.50 4.53 2.45
CA TRP A 200 7.27 4.78 1.23
C TRP A 200 6.42 5.49 0.16
N ILE A 201 5.17 5.06 -0.08
CA ILE A 201 4.27 5.73 -1.05
C ILE A 201 4.06 7.20 -0.66
N VAL A 202 3.81 7.48 0.62
CA VAL A 202 3.63 8.87 1.10
C VAL A 202 4.88 9.72 0.83
N GLN A 203 6.07 9.15 1.00
CA GLN A 203 7.35 9.82 0.70
C GLN A 203 7.57 10.02 -0.80
N ALA A 204 7.24 9.03 -1.63
CA ALA A 204 7.31 9.16 -3.08
C ALA A 204 6.39 10.30 -3.59
N LEU A 205 5.20 10.43 -3.00
CA LEU A 205 4.28 11.54 -3.29
C LEU A 205 4.80 12.91 -2.83
N ASP A 206 5.62 12.97 -1.78
CA ASP A 206 6.29 14.21 -1.38
C ASP A 206 7.26 14.71 -2.46
N ASN A 207 8.01 13.79 -3.08
CA ASN A 207 8.91 14.13 -4.18
C ASN A 207 8.13 14.67 -5.38
N GLN A 208 7.02 14.01 -5.75
CA GLN A 208 6.16 14.48 -6.86
C GLN A 208 5.56 15.86 -6.58
N LEU A 209 5.12 16.11 -5.35
CA LEU A 209 4.60 17.42 -4.95
C LEU A 209 5.68 18.50 -4.96
N ALA A 210 6.91 18.19 -4.58
CA ALA A 210 8.03 19.14 -4.61
C ALA A 210 8.43 19.53 -6.04
N MET A 211 8.28 18.61 -7.01
CA MET A 211 8.56 18.84 -8.43
C MET A 211 7.40 19.50 -9.19
N ALA A 212 6.19 19.51 -8.62
CA ALA A 212 4.99 20.00 -9.29
C ALA A 212 4.97 21.53 -9.40
N THR A 213 5.04 22.04 -10.63
CA THR A 213 4.99 23.47 -10.92
C THR A 213 3.62 23.91 -11.42
N LEU A 214 2.94 23.07 -12.22
CA LEU A 214 1.62 23.36 -12.77
C LEU A 214 0.52 23.21 -11.70
N PRO A 215 -0.56 24.03 -11.75
CA PRO A 215 -1.69 23.91 -10.83
C PRO A 215 -2.33 22.52 -10.85
N GLU A 216 -2.46 21.92 -12.03
CA GLU A 216 -3.06 20.59 -12.20
C GLU A 216 -2.24 19.51 -11.47
N ASP A 217 -0.92 19.56 -11.59
CA ASP A 217 -0.03 18.60 -10.94
C ASP A 217 0.03 18.84 -9.42
N ARG A 218 0.08 20.10 -8.97
CA ARG A 218 0.02 20.43 -7.54
C ARG A 218 -1.27 19.90 -6.91
N PHE A 219 -2.41 20.17 -7.54
CA PHE A 219 -3.70 19.64 -7.12
C PHE A 219 -3.69 18.11 -7.08
N ARG A 220 -3.26 17.48 -8.18
CA ARG A 220 -3.19 16.03 -8.33
C ARG A 220 -2.44 15.38 -7.17
N TRP A 221 -1.22 15.83 -6.89
CA TRP A 221 -0.38 15.21 -5.86
C TRP A 221 -0.83 15.54 -4.44
N LEU A 222 -1.37 16.74 -4.18
CA LEU A 222 -2.01 17.07 -2.90
C LEU A 222 -3.19 16.13 -2.63
N ASN A 223 -4.04 15.90 -3.63
CA ASN A 223 -5.21 15.04 -3.51
C ASN A 223 -4.81 13.56 -3.30
N SER A 224 -3.88 13.04 -4.10
CA SER A 224 -3.36 11.67 -3.94
C SER A 224 -2.71 11.44 -2.58
N LYS A 225 -1.90 12.38 -2.11
CA LYS A 225 -1.27 12.28 -0.79
C LYS A 225 -2.31 12.39 0.33
N GLY A 226 -3.34 13.24 0.18
CA GLY A 226 -4.49 13.30 1.07
C GLY A 226 -5.20 11.94 1.18
N ASN A 227 -5.45 11.28 0.05
CA ASN A 227 -6.05 9.94 0.00
C ASN A 227 -5.19 8.89 0.73
N MET A 228 -3.87 8.88 0.47
CA MET A 228 -2.94 7.99 1.18
C MET A 228 -2.93 8.24 2.69
N LEU A 229 -2.93 9.50 3.12
CA LEU A 229 -2.93 9.87 4.54
C LEU A 229 -4.19 9.44 5.27
N VAL A 230 -5.36 9.52 4.62
CA VAL A 230 -6.61 8.95 5.17
C VAL A 230 -6.44 7.45 5.41
N CYS A 231 -5.76 6.75 4.51
CA CYS A 231 -5.65 5.29 4.55
C CYS A 231 -4.62 4.77 5.56
N VAL A 232 -3.61 5.58 5.89
CA VAL A 232 -2.74 5.31 7.05
C VAL A 232 -3.32 5.85 8.36
N GLY A 233 -4.53 6.44 8.34
CA GLY A 233 -5.22 6.99 9.50
C GLY A 233 -4.72 8.36 9.98
N ALA A 234 -3.85 9.02 9.22
CA ALA A 234 -3.30 10.34 9.53
C ALA A 234 -4.26 11.48 9.14
N LEU A 235 -5.48 11.46 9.70
CA LEU A 235 -6.59 12.33 9.31
C LEU A 235 -6.26 13.83 9.44
N SER A 236 -5.57 14.24 10.50
CA SER A 236 -5.18 15.66 10.68
C SER A 236 -4.24 16.14 9.59
N GLN A 237 -3.28 15.30 9.16
CA GLN A 237 -2.39 15.64 8.05
C GLN A 237 -3.14 15.62 6.72
N ALA A 238 -4.04 14.65 6.53
CA ALA A 238 -4.90 14.59 5.34
C ALA A 238 -5.76 15.86 5.19
N ALA A 239 -6.36 16.35 6.27
CA ALA A 239 -7.16 17.58 6.27
C ALA A 239 -6.35 18.79 5.77
N VAL A 240 -5.10 18.94 6.23
CA VAL A 240 -4.20 20.01 5.78
C VAL A 240 -3.95 19.93 4.27
N LEU A 241 -3.72 18.72 3.74
CA LEU A 241 -3.51 18.54 2.30
C LEU A 241 -4.77 18.79 1.48
N TYR A 242 -5.94 18.34 1.95
CA TYR A 242 -7.19 18.61 1.25
C TYR A 242 -7.56 20.10 1.27
N VAL A 243 -7.30 20.83 2.35
CA VAL A 243 -7.47 22.30 2.35
C VAL A 243 -6.63 22.93 1.24
N ARG A 244 -5.35 22.54 1.12
CA ARG A 244 -4.47 23.05 0.05
C ARG A 244 -4.93 22.61 -1.33
N ALA A 245 -5.40 21.36 -1.49
CA ALA A 245 -5.92 20.87 -2.77
C ALA A 245 -7.16 21.64 -3.20
N VAL A 246 -8.12 21.83 -2.29
CA VAL A 246 -9.35 22.59 -2.54
C VAL A 246 -9.05 24.05 -2.83
N ASP A 247 -8.05 24.64 -2.19
CA ASP A 247 -7.60 26.01 -2.47
C ASP A 247 -7.06 26.17 -3.89
N VAL A 248 -6.17 25.28 -4.32
CA VAL A 248 -5.67 25.24 -5.72
C VAL A 248 -6.83 25.02 -6.69
N PHE A 249 -7.72 24.07 -6.39
CA PHE A 249 -8.88 23.80 -7.24
C PHE A 249 -9.79 25.02 -7.43
N ARG A 250 -10.14 25.71 -6.33
CA ARG A 250 -11.09 26.83 -6.37
C ARG A 250 -10.52 28.08 -7.04
N HIS A 251 -9.20 28.30 -7.00
CA HIS A 251 -8.59 29.52 -7.51
C HIS A 251 -7.87 29.35 -8.85
N GLU A 252 -7.38 28.14 -9.16
CA GLU A 252 -6.48 27.92 -10.29
C GLU A 252 -7.01 26.92 -11.32
N LEU A 253 -8.04 26.13 -10.99
CA LEU A 253 -8.59 25.11 -11.89
C LEU A 253 -10.02 25.43 -12.33
N SER A 254 -10.45 24.81 -13.43
CA SER A 254 -11.83 24.91 -13.90
C SER A 254 -12.81 24.22 -12.92
N PRO A 255 -13.93 24.86 -12.55
CA PRO A 255 -15.00 24.22 -11.76
C PRO A 255 -15.64 23.00 -12.42
N THR A 256 -15.34 22.71 -13.68
CA THR A 256 -15.78 21.50 -14.39
C THR A 256 -14.92 20.27 -14.06
N VAL A 257 -13.78 20.45 -13.41
CA VAL A 257 -12.90 19.35 -12.97
C VAL A 257 -13.54 18.65 -11.77
N TRP A 258 -14.15 17.49 -12.01
CA TRP A 258 -14.89 16.75 -10.98
C TRP A 258 -14.00 16.31 -9.81
N GLN A 259 -12.71 16.05 -10.05
CA GLN A 259 -11.77 15.65 -9.01
C GLN A 259 -11.67 16.71 -7.91
N GLY A 260 -11.82 17.99 -8.25
CA GLY A 260 -11.85 19.07 -7.28
C GLY A 260 -13.06 19.00 -6.34
N TRP A 261 -14.23 18.66 -6.87
CA TRP A 261 -15.44 18.46 -6.06
C TRP A 261 -15.36 17.18 -5.21
N ASP A 262 -14.74 16.12 -5.71
CA ASP A 262 -14.41 14.93 -4.91
C ASP A 262 -13.47 15.31 -3.75
N ALA A 263 -12.45 16.15 -3.99
CA ALA A 263 -11.58 16.67 -2.92
C ALA A 263 -12.34 17.53 -1.89
N VAL A 264 -13.33 18.32 -2.32
CA VAL A 264 -14.22 19.08 -1.41
C VAL A 264 -15.04 18.14 -0.52
N VAL A 265 -15.63 17.08 -1.09
CA VAL A 265 -16.33 16.04 -0.31
C VAL A 265 -15.36 15.39 0.68
N ARG A 266 -14.18 14.95 0.22
CA ARG A 266 -13.17 14.31 1.09
C ARG A 266 -12.74 15.21 2.24
N LEU A 267 -12.55 16.52 1.99
CA LEU A 267 -12.27 17.49 3.06
C LEU A 267 -13.39 17.51 4.10
N GLY A 268 -14.65 17.63 3.67
CA GLY A 268 -15.80 17.60 4.56
C GLY A 268 -15.88 16.30 5.37
N LEU A 269 -15.66 15.15 4.73
CA LEU A 269 -15.65 13.85 5.42
C LEU A 269 -14.56 13.84 6.49
N VAL A 270 -13.30 14.17 6.15
CA VAL A 270 -12.19 14.17 7.10
C VAL A 270 -12.46 15.12 8.27
N LYS A 271 -12.96 16.32 8.02
CA LYS A 271 -13.34 17.27 9.08
C LYS A 271 -14.38 16.71 10.03
N ALA A 272 -15.39 16.03 9.50
CA ALA A 272 -16.36 15.33 10.33
C ALA A 272 -15.72 14.20 11.15
N TYR A 273 -14.82 13.40 10.57
CA TYR A 273 -14.08 12.35 11.30
C TYR A 273 -13.19 12.93 12.42
N LEU A 274 -12.68 14.14 12.24
CA LEU A 274 -11.93 14.90 13.26
C LEU A 274 -12.83 15.55 14.32
N ARG A 275 -14.16 15.37 14.24
CA ARG A 275 -15.16 15.93 15.17
C ARG A 275 -15.14 17.46 15.18
N GLU A 276 -14.83 18.07 14.04
CA GLU A 276 -15.02 19.51 13.85
C GLU A 276 -16.52 19.88 13.88
N PRO A 277 -16.87 21.13 14.22
CA PRO A 277 -18.26 21.61 14.23
C PRO A 277 -18.97 21.35 12.90
N ARG A 278 -20.28 21.07 12.94
CA ARG A 278 -21.09 20.70 11.76
C ARG A 278 -21.00 21.74 10.65
N GLU A 279 -20.93 23.01 11.03
CA GLU A 279 -20.80 24.16 10.14
C GLU A 279 -19.53 24.13 9.29
N ALA A 280 -18.47 23.45 9.74
CA ALA A 280 -17.19 23.35 9.05
C ALA A 280 -17.18 22.29 7.94
N TRP A 281 -18.13 21.35 7.91
CA TRP A 281 -18.12 20.23 6.98
C TRP A 281 -19.43 19.98 6.24
N ASP A 282 -20.59 20.20 6.86
CA ASP A 282 -21.90 19.95 6.26
C ASP A 282 -22.11 20.73 4.93
N PRO A 283 -21.72 22.02 4.82
CA PRO A 283 -21.80 22.75 3.55
C PRO A 283 -20.89 22.15 2.46
N LEU A 284 -19.69 21.67 2.82
CA LEU A 284 -18.74 21.08 1.87
C LEU A 284 -19.31 19.79 1.27
N LEU A 285 -19.93 18.96 2.11
CA LEU A 285 -20.55 17.71 1.68
C LEU A 285 -21.72 17.97 0.72
N HIS A 286 -22.59 18.93 1.06
CA HIS A 286 -23.72 19.30 0.21
C HIS A 286 -23.29 19.93 -1.12
N GLU A 287 -22.36 20.87 -1.08
CA GLU A 287 -21.83 21.53 -2.28
C GLU A 287 -21.14 20.53 -3.21
N GLY A 288 -20.22 19.73 -2.67
CA GLY A 288 -19.45 18.76 -3.43
C GLY A 288 -20.32 17.68 -4.06
N LEU A 289 -21.26 17.09 -3.31
CA LEU A 289 -22.16 16.07 -3.84
C LEU A 289 -23.04 16.60 -4.97
N ALA A 290 -23.66 17.78 -4.79
CA ALA A 290 -24.51 18.37 -5.81
C ALA A 290 -23.75 18.63 -7.13
N LYS A 291 -22.48 19.02 -7.03
CA LYS A 291 -21.62 19.24 -8.20
C LYS A 291 -21.18 17.95 -8.86
N LEU A 292 -20.86 16.91 -8.09
CA LEU A 292 -20.57 15.58 -8.64
C LEU A 292 -21.79 15.01 -9.36
N GLU A 293 -22.99 15.12 -8.78
CA GLU A 293 -24.24 14.70 -9.43
C GLU A 293 -24.48 15.46 -10.74
N GLN A 294 -24.21 16.77 -10.77
CA GLN A 294 -24.36 17.59 -11.97
C GLN A 294 -23.38 17.21 -13.09
N ILE A 295 -22.10 16.93 -12.76
CA ILE A 295 -21.03 16.73 -13.74
C ILE A 295 -20.96 15.27 -14.21
N LEU A 296 -21.03 14.32 -13.27
CA LEU A 296 -20.81 12.90 -13.52
C LEU A 296 -22.12 12.09 -13.60
N GLY A 297 -23.20 12.63 -13.05
CA GLY A 297 -24.45 11.90 -12.83
C GLY A 297 -24.47 11.10 -11.53
N ARG A 298 -25.67 10.64 -11.16
CA ARG A 298 -25.94 9.99 -9.86
C ARG A 298 -25.46 8.54 -9.76
N THR A 299 -25.32 7.85 -10.90
CA THR A 299 -24.88 6.44 -10.97
C THR A 299 -23.36 6.30 -11.16
N HIS A 300 -22.62 7.40 -11.28
CA HIS A 300 -21.17 7.36 -11.41
C HIS A 300 -20.50 6.95 -10.09
N ASN A 301 -19.47 6.11 -10.16
CA ASN A 301 -18.82 5.53 -8.96
C ASN A 301 -18.37 6.59 -7.94
N THR A 302 -17.72 7.67 -8.38
CA THR A 302 -17.32 8.78 -7.49
C THR A 302 -18.50 9.43 -6.77
N THR A 303 -19.64 9.60 -7.44
CA THR A 303 -20.85 10.17 -6.83
C THR A 303 -21.42 9.21 -5.78
N LEU A 304 -21.45 7.91 -6.09
CA LEU A 304 -21.90 6.87 -5.16
C LEU A 304 -20.98 6.77 -3.92
N GLU A 305 -19.65 6.83 -4.10
CA GLU A 305 -18.71 6.89 -2.98
C GLU A 305 -18.91 8.13 -2.10
N ALA A 306 -19.18 9.29 -2.71
CA ALA A 306 -19.51 10.51 -1.99
C ALA A 306 -20.81 10.34 -1.18
N MET A 307 -21.89 9.84 -1.80
CA MET A 307 -23.17 9.57 -1.12
C MET A 307 -22.99 8.62 0.06
N LYS A 308 -22.27 7.51 -0.16
CA LYS A 308 -21.96 6.51 0.88
C LYS A 308 -21.17 7.11 2.04
N GLY A 309 -20.13 7.89 1.75
CA GLY A 309 -19.32 8.57 2.75
C GLY A 309 -20.12 9.57 3.57
N ILE A 310 -20.93 10.40 2.91
CA ILE A 310 -21.79 11.42 3.54
C ILE A 310 -22.84 10.74 4.43
N GLY A 311 -23.50 9.71 3.91
CA GLY A 311 -24.51 8.96 4.65
C GLY A 311 -23.94 8.34 5.93
N ARG A 312 -22.74 7.77 5.86
CA ARG A 312 -22.02 7.25 7.02
C ARG A 312 -21.71 8.33 8.06
N VAL A 313 -21.25 9.50 7.62
CA VAL A 313 -20.96 10.62 8.52
C VAL A 313 -22.22 11.07 9.26
N TYR A 314 -23.36 11.21 8.56
CA TYR A 314 -24.63 11.57 9.19
C TYR A 314 -25.09 10.54 10.22
N CYS A 315 -25.02 9.24 9.90
CA CYS A 315 -25.34 8.18 10.88
C CYS A 315 -24.44 8.25 12.12
N ARG A 316 -23.13 8.52 11.96
CA ARG A 316 -22.21 8.66 13.10
C ARG A 316 -22.52 9.88 13.97
N GLU A 317 -22.95 10.97 13.36
CA GLU A 317 -23.40 12.18 14.08
C GLU A 317 -24.86 12.08 14.54
N THR A 318 -25.42 10.87 14.59
CA THR A 318 -26.78 10.53 15.06
C THR A 318 -27.93 11.14 14.24
N ASP A 319 -27.62 11.74 13.08
CA ASP A 319 -28.60 12.20 12.09
C ASP A 319 -29.00 11.02 11.18
N PHE A 320 -29.57 9.99 11.82
CA PHE A 320 -29.86 8.73 11.15
C PHE A 320 -30.89 8.87 10.02
N ASP A 321 -31.84 9.80 10.14
CA ASP A 321 -32.86 10.02 9.10
C ASP A 321 -32.21 10.42 7.78
N ARG A 322 -31.32 11.43 7.80
CA ARG A 322 -30.58 11.84 6.60
C ARG A 322 -29.59 10.77 6.16
N GLY A 323 -28.83 10.21 7.11
CA GLY A 323 -27.78 9.24 6.81
C GLY A 323 -28.32 7.97 6.17
N MET A 324 -29.33 7.35 6.76
CA MET A 324 -29.94 6.12 6.26
C MET A 324 -30.76 6.35 4.99
N SER A 325 -31.43 7.50 4.84
CA SER A 325 -32.12 7.86 3.60
C SER A 325 -31.13 7.90 2.43
N LEU A 326 -30.01 8.62 2.60
CA LEU A 326 -28.98 8.74 1.58
C LEU A 326 -28.30 7.40 1.27
N LEU A 327 -28.02 6.58 2.29
CA LEU A 327 -27.46 5.25 2.09
C LEU A 327 -28.43 4.29 1.38
N ARG A 328 -29.74 4.35 1.68
CA ARG A 328 -30.75 3.54 0.96
C ARG A 328 -30.84 3.96 -0.50
N GLU A 329 -30.78 5.26 -0.78
CA GLU A 329 -30.76 5.76 -2.15
C GLU A 329 -29.49 5.34 -2.89
N CYS A 330 -28.32 5.48 -2.25
CA CYS A 330 -27.04 5.00 -2.78
C CYS A 330 -27.13 3.51 -3.13
N LEU A 331 -27.62 2.68 -2.20
CA LEU A 331 -27.78 1.23 -2.42
C LEU A 331 -28.69 0.92 -3.62
N ALA A 332 -29.80 1.65 -3.76
CA ALA A 332 -30.72 1.48 -4.89
C ALA A 332 -30.06 1.83 -6.23
N LEU A 333 -29.23 2.87 -6.27
CA LEU A 333 -28.47 3.26 -7.47
C LEU A 333 -27.33 2.28 -7.77
N GLU A 334 -26.59 1.82 -6.76
CA GLU A 334 -25.53 0.83 -6.92
C GLU A 334 -26.06 -0.48 -7.52
N LEU A 335 -27.25 -0.92 -7.09
CA LEU A 335 -27.91 -2.13 -7.61
C LEU A 335 -28.39 -2.02 -9.07
N GLN A 336 -28.51 -0.81 -9.62
CA GLN A 336 -28.84 -0.61 -11.04
C GLN A 336 -27.62 -0.73 -11.96
N VAL A 337 -26.40 -0.69 -11.40
CA VAL A 337 -25.15 -0.76 -12.15
C VAL A 337 -24.66 -2.20 -12.14
N GLU A 338 -24.82 -2.92 -13.25
CA GLU A 338 -24.49 -4.36 -13.37
C GLU A 338 -23.03 -4.73 -13.05
N SER A 339 -22.12 -3.76 -13.04
CA SER A 339 -20.69 -3.93 -12.77
C SER A 339 -20.22 -3.37 -11.43
N ASN A 340 -21.13 -2.91 -10.56
CA ASN A 340 -20.72 -2.34 -9.28
C ASN A 340 -20.51 -3.43 -8.23
N ASP A 341 -19.24 -3.74 -7.97
CA ASP A 341 -18.82 -4.70 -6.95
C ASP A 341 -18.85 -4.11 -5.52
N ASN A 342 -19.04 -2.80 -5.33
CA ASN A 342 -18.88 -2.14 -4.03
C ASN A 342 -20.17 -1.99 -3.19
N VAL A 343 -21.23 -2.73 -3.55
CA VAL A 343 -22.55 -2.66 -2.88
C VAL A 343 -22.48 -3.06 -1.39
N TYR A 344 -21.54 -3.95 -1.04
CA TYR A 344 -21.38 -4.46 0.32
C TYR A 344 -21.07 -3.35 1.34
N GLY A 345 -20.32 -2.31 0.94
CA GLY A 345 -19.94 -1.21 1.83
C GLY A 345 -21.16 -0.39 2.27
N THR A 346 -22.08 -0.13 1.36
CA THR A 346 -23.34 0.57 1.66
C THR A 346 -24.25 -0.28 2.55
N MET A 347 -24.36 -1.57 2.25
CA MET A 347 -25.10 -2.53 3.08
C MET A 347 -24.54 -2.60 4.50
N GLN A 348 -23.21 -2.62 4.64
CA GLN A 348 -22.53 -2.61 5.94
C GLN A 348 -22.91 -1.35 6.74
N TYR A 349 -22.77 -0.15 6.18
CA TYR A 349 -23.07 1.09 6.91
C TYR A 349 -24.56 1.23 7.27
N LEU A 350 -25.47 0.74 6.41
CA LEU A 350 -26.89 0.67 6.75
C LEU A 350 -27.15 -0.31 7.90
N GLY A 351 -26.54 -1.49 7.86
CA GLY A 351 -26.65 -2.50 8.91
C GLY A 351 -26.11 -1.99 10.25
N GLU A 352 -24.95 -1.35 10.27
CA GLU A 352 -24.36 -0.70 11.45
C GLU A 352 -25.30 0.38 12.01
N ALA A 353 -25.85 1.25 11.15
CA ALA A 353 -26.80 2.29 11.57
C ALA A 353 -28.08 1.70 12.18
N LEU A 354 -28.65 0.64 11.59
CA LEU A 354 -29.81 -0.07 12.11
C LEU A 354 -29.51 -0.75 13.46
N MET A 355 -28.32 -1.32 13.63
CA MET A 355 -27.86 -1.87 14.91
C MET A 355 -27.78 -0.79 15.99
N HIS A 356 -27.27 0.39 15.66
CA HIS A 356 -27.25 1.55 16.57
C HIS A 356 -28.66 2.02 16.96
N GLN A 357 -29.66 1.83 16.09
CA GLN A 357 -31.08 2.06 16.40
C GLN A 357 -31.78 0.88 17.07
N HIS A 358 -31.06 -0.19 17.41
CA HIS A 358 -31.61 -1.44 17.95
C HIS A 358 -32.59 -2.18 17.00
N ASN A 359 -32.60 -1.86 15.71
CA ASN A 359 -33.38 -2.57 14.70
C ASN A 359 -32.59 -3.77 14.12
N ILE A 360 -32.41 -4.79 14.96
CA ILE A 360 -31.62 -5.99 14.64
C ILE A 360 -32.25 -6.79 13.48
N VAL A 361 -33.59 -6.76 13.38
CA VAL A 361 -34.36 -7.52 12.39
C VAL A 361 -34.03 -7.06 10.97
N GLU A 362 -33.96 -5.75 10.74
CA GLU A 362 -33.56 -5.20 9.44
C GLU A 362 -32.04 -5.20 9.23
N ALA A 363 -31.24 -5.05 10.30
CA ALA A 363 -29.79 -5.01 10.21
C ALA A 363 -29.19 -6.36 9.76
N ARG A 364 -29.63 -7.46 10.37
CA ARG A 364 -29.07 -8.80 10.16
C ARG A 364 -28.99 -9.23 8.68
N PRO A 365 -30.04 -9.13 7.85
CA PRO A 365 -29.95 -9.55 6.45
C PRO A 365 -28.98 -8.69 5.62
N LEU A 366 -28.83 -7.40 5.95
CA LEU A 366 -27.89 -6.51 5.27
C LEU A 366 -26.44 -6.87 5.61
N LEU A 367 -26.15 -7.04 6.90
CA LEU A 367 -24.82 -7.43 7.39
C LEU A 367 -24.42 -8.82 6.89
N GLN A 368 -25.35 -9.78 6.86
CA GLN A 368 -25.07 -11.13 6.36
C GLN A 368 -24.72 -11.12 4.87
N ARG A 369 -25.48 -10.37 4.05
CA ARG A 369 -25.19 -10.22 2.62
C ARG A 369 -23.83 -9.56 2.38
N ALA A 370 -23.51 -8.52 3.16
CA ALA A 370 -22.20 -7.87 3.10
C ALA A 370 -21.07 -8.85 3.47
N TYR A 371 -21.25 -9.66 4.51
CA TYR A 371 -20.29 -10.68 4.93
C TYR A 371 -20.09 -11.77 3.86
N ASP A 372 -21.18 -12.31 3.32
CA ASP A 372 -21.13 -13.38 2.30
C ASP A 372 -20.47 -12.91 1.01
N TRP A 373 -20.64 -11.63 0.65
CA TRP A 373 -19.97 -11.01 -0.47
C TRP A 373 -18.46 -10.89 -0.20
N MET A 374 -18.09 -10.32 0.96
CA MET A 374 -16.70 -10.13 1.36
C MET A 374 -15.94 -11.46 1.48
N CYS A 375 -16.59 -12.51 1.99
CA CYS A 375 -16.03 -13.86 2.03
C CYS A 375 -15.73 -14.42 0.64
N ARG A 376 -16.61 -14.21 -0.33
CA ARG A 376 -16.43 -14.69 -1.70
C ARG A 376 -15.30 -13.95 -2.43
N THR A 377 -15.19 -12.64 -2.24
CA THR A 377 -14.23 -11.81 -2.99
C THR A 377 -12.83 -11.83 -2.37
N HIS A 378 -12.73 -11.73 -1.05
CA HIS A 378 -11.46 -11.52 -0.34
C HIS A 378 -11.11 -12.64 0.66
N GLY A 379 -12.03 -13.57 0.90
CA GLY A 379 -11.88 -14.63 1.88
C GLY A 379 -12.32 -14.23 3.30
N PRO A 380 -12.53 -15.22 4.18
CA PRO A 380 -13.05 -15.02 5.53
C PRO A 380 -12.06 -14.32 6.47
N ASN A 381 -10.75 -14.40 6.18
CA ASN A 381 -9.68 -13.88 7.04
C ASN A 381 -9.27 -12.44 6.71
N PHE A 382 -9.91 -11.80 5.71
CA PHE A 382 -9.63 -10.41 5.38
C PHE A 382 -10.17 -9.49 6.47
N ALA A 383 -9.41 -8.46 6.87
CA ALA A 383 -9.71 -7.62 8.03
C ALA A 383 -11.12 -6.99 7.98
N ARG A 384 -11.59 -6.58 6.80
CA ARG A 384 -12.96 -6.06 6.64
C ARG A 384 -14.02 -7.15 6.76
N THR A 385 -13.77 -8.37 6.27
CA THR A 385 -14.68 -9.52 6.44
C THR A 385 -14.89 -9.85 7.91
N LEU A 386 -13.81 -9.85 8.70
CA LEU A 386 -13.85 -10.05 10.15
C LEU A 386 -14.62 -8.95 10.87
N SER A 387 -14.50 -7.68 10.43
CA SER A 387 -15.24 -6.57 11.05
C SER A 387 -16.77 -6.70 10.91
N ILE A 388 -17.25 -7.23 9.77
CA ILE A 388 -18.68 -7.51 9.57
C ILE A 388 -19.12 -8.72 10.41
N GLN A 389 -18.25 -9.73 10.56
CA GLN A 389 -18.53 -10.87 11.43
C GLN A 389 -18.71 -10.47 12.90
N CYS A 390 -17.94 -9.51 13.40
CA CYS A 390 -18.05 -9.06 14.78
C CYS A 390 -19.40 -8.40 15.13
N VAL A 391 -20.17 -7.96 14.12
CA VAL A 391 -21.48 -7.31 14.30
C VAL A 391 -22.67 -8.22 13.94
N LEU A 392 -22.42 -9.45 13.50
CA LEU A 392 -23.43 -10.51 13.24
C LEU A 392 -23.64 -11.40 14.47
#